data_AF-A0A524EGR7-F1
#
_entry.id   AF-A0A524EGR7-F1
#
_cell.length_a   1.000
_cell.length_b   1.000
_cell.length_c   1.000
_cell.angle_alpha   90.00
_cell.angle_beta   90.00
_cell.angle_gamma   90.00
#
_symmetry.space_group_name_H-M   'P 1'
#
loop_
_entity.id
_entity.type
_entity.pdbx_description
1 polymer ?
#
loop_
_entity_poly.entity_id
_entity_poly.type
_entity_poly.pdbx_seq_one_letter_code
_entity_poly.pdbx_strand_id
1 'polypeptide(L)'
;MDMKEISNKESNKLIFFNQALEYFDYPVDDISNESEKSAEMLFIGDSDLLRDEMLSELDHLKELIINNPDAKIKALSEAERKLFFEFIRTFSICPICGNQNHYFHLKKFYFSEDKKIIKESLLNLMRLNYKKFKLKYGVPCCNCFKKCFEEKLNE
;
A
#
# COMPACT_ATOMS: atom_id res chain seq x y z
N MET A 1 -13.85 -8.47 57.38
CA MET A 1 -12.60 -7.96 56.77
C MET A 1 -12.39 -8.71 55.46
N ASP A 2 -13.36 -8.70 54.54
CA ASP A 2 -13.79 -7.61 53.65
C ASP A 2 -12.74 -7.27 52.58
N MET A 3 -12.94 -7.91 51.42
CA MET A 3 -12.45 -7.47 50.13
C MET A 3 -13.20 -6.21 49.69
N LYS A 4 -12.49 -5.22 49.16
CA LYS A 4 -12.84 -4.46 47.94
C LYS A 4 -11.80 -3.35 47.71
N GLU A 5 -10.84 -3.62 46.84
CA GLU A 5 -10.12 -2.55 46.14
C GLU A 5 -11.02 -2.07 44.99
N ILE A 6 -11.55 -0.85 45.12
CA ILE A 6 -12.24 -0.16 44.03
C ILE A 6 -11.17 0.49 43.18
N SER A 7 -10.79 -0.15 42.08
CA SER A 7 -9.95 0.48 41.06
C SER A 7 -10.81 1.40 40.21
N ASN A 8 -10.68 2.70 40.47
CA ASN A 8 -11.32 3.77 39.73
C ASN A 8 -10.63 3.87 38.35
N LYS A 9 -11.21 3.24 37.33
CA LYS A 9 -10.68 3.27 35.96
C LYS A 9 -11.49 4.29 35.17
N GLU A 10 -11.10 5.56 35.29
CA GLU A 10 -11.65 6.63 34.45
C GLU A 10 -11.32 6.32 32.99
N SER A 11 -12.36 6.01 32.23
CA SER A 11 -12.27 5.88 30.78
C SER A 11 -12.05 7.27 30.19
N ASN A 12 -10.80 7.57 29.82
CA ASN A 12 -10.49 8.72 28.99
C ASN A 12 -11.19 8.56 27.63
N LYS A 13 -12.44 9.02 27.57
CA LYS A 13 -13.22 9.11 26.35
C LYS A 13 -12.55 10.16 25.49
N LEU A 14 -11.88 9.73 24.42
CA LEU A 14 -11.32 10.63 23.42
C LEU A 14 -12.48 11.39 22.77
N ILE A 15 -12.62 12.66 23.13
CA ILE A 15 -13.57 13.58 22.51
C ILE A 15 -12.94 14.03 21.20
N PHE A 16 -13.45 13.52 20.08
CA PHE A 16 -13.08 14.01 18.76
C PHE A 16 -13.72 15.39 18.58
N PHE A 17 -12.89 16.43 18.52
CA PHE A 17 -13.31 17.78 18.20
C PHE A 17 -13.55 17.90 16.69
N ASN A 18 -14.70 17.42 16.23
CA ASN A 18 -15.30 17.86 14.97
C ASN A 18 -16.15 19.11 15.22
N GLN A 19 -15.60 20.11 15.91
CA GLN A 19 -16.25 21.41 16.06
C GLN A 19 -15.59 22.37 15.07
N ALA A 20 -16.28 22.60 13.95
CA ALA A 20 -16.11 23.84 13.21
C ALA A 20 -16.48 24.98 14.16
N LEU A 21 -15.52 25.86 14.44
CA LEU A 21 -15.78 27.14 15.09
C LEU A 21 -16.53 28.01 14.08
N GLU A 22 -17.86 28.03 14.18
CA GLU A 22 -18.66 29.09 13.57
C GLU A 22 -18.35 30.39 14.32
N TYR A 23 -17.50 31.22 13.74
CA TYR A 23 -17.33 32.60 14.17
C TYR A 23 -18.64 33.34 13.87
N PHE A 24 -19.50 33.48 14.88
CA PHE A 24 -20.60 34.42 14.84
C PHE A 24 -20.02 35.83 14.97
N ASP A 25 -20.25 36.66 13.96
CA ASP A 25 -19.91 38.08 13.96
C ASP A 25 -20.53 38.77 15.19
N TYR A 26 -19.68 39.25 16.08
CA TYR A 26 -20.11 40.19 17.12
C TYR A 26 -20.48 41.51 16.44
N PRO A 27 -21.62 42.14 16.78
CA PRO A 27 -21.91 43.48 16.30
C PRO A 27 -20.85 44.44 16.84
N VAL A 28 -20.11 45.05 15.92
CA VAL A 28 -19.15 46.11 16.22
C VAL A 28 -19.95 47.35 16.56
N ASP A 29 -19.89 47.77 17.82
CA ASP A 29 -20.40 49.07 18.26
C ASP A 29 -19.68 50.19 17.50
N ASP A 30 -20.46 51.16 17.02
CA ASP A 30 -20.03 52.39 16.36
C ASP A 30 -18.89 53.08 17.13
N ILE A 31 -17.67 53.05 16.59
CA ILE A 31 -16.64 54.05 16.87
C ILE A 31 -16.10 54.56 15.54
N SER A 32 -16.63 55.70 15.14
CA SER A 32 -16.01 56.61 14.19
C SER A 32 -14.59 56.98 14.63
N ASN A 33 -13.58 56.72 13.79
CA ASN A 33 -12.66 57.73 13.25
C ASN A 33 -11.43 57.08 12.59
N GLU A 34 -11.25 57.46 11.32
CA GLU A 34 -10.07 57.44 10.46
C GLU A 34 -8.75 56.82 10.99
N SER A 35 -8.32 55.73 10.36
CA SER A 35 -6.94 55.55 9.93
C SER A 35 -6.88 54.42 8.89
N GLU A 36 -6.66 54.78 7.63
CA GLU A 36 -6.21 53.85 6.60
C GLU A 36 -4.92 53.15 7.05
N LYS A 37 -4.87 51.81 6.89
CA LYS A 37 -3.67 51.05 6.49
C LYS A 37 -4.06 49.60 6.25
N SER A 38 -4.10 49.26 4.96
CA SER A 38 -3.82 47.94 4.38
C SER A 38 -3.34 46.88 5.38
N ALA A 39 -4.25 46.03 5.84
CA ALA A 39 -3.94 44.75 6.46
C ALA A 39 -4.50 43.65 5.54
N GLU A 40 -3.71 43.37 4.51
CA GLU A 40 -3.40 42.03 4.07
C GLU A 40 -4.55 41.02 3.96
N MET A 41 -5.02 40.93 2.72
CA MET A 41 -5.62 39.76 2.10
C MET A 41 -4.63 38.57 2.10
N LEU A 42 -4.38 38.00 3.27
CA LEU A 42 -3.56 36.80 3.52
C LEU A 42 -4.39 35.99 4.53
N PHE A 43 -5.10 34.92 4.16
CA PHE A 43 -4.61 33.54 4.29
C PHE A 43 -5.68 32.53 3.80
N ILE A 44 -6.51 32.87 2.81
CA ILE A 44 -7.57 31.96 2.32
C ILE A 44 -7.01 30.90 1.35
N GLY A 45 -5.88 31.16 0.68
CA GLY A 45 -5.30 30.25 -0.32
C GLY A 45 -4.54 29.04 0.26
N ASP A 46 -3.91 29.17 1.42
CA ASP A 46 -3.02 28.12 1.96
C ASP A 46 -3.79 26.95 2.59
N SER A 47 -5.01 27.20 3.10
CA SER A 47 -5.84 26.16 3.70
C SER A 47 -6.35 25.15 2.66
N ASP A 48 -6.68 25.61 1.46
CA ASP A 48 -7.15 24.74 0.38
C ASP A 48 -5.99 23.93 -0.21
N LEU A 49 -4.79 24.50 -0.31
CA LEU A 49 -3.59 23.80 -0.75
C LEU A 49 -3.21 22.64 0.20
N LEU A 50 -3.19 22.90 1.51
CA LEU A 50 -2.93 21.87 2.52
C LEU A 50 -3.99 20.77 2.50
N ARG A 51 -5.26 21.13 2.32
CA ARG A 51 -6.36 20.17 2.23
C ARG A 51 -6.20 19.26 1.01
N ASP A 52 -5.92 19.83 -0.15
CA ASP A 52 -5.76 19.08 -1.39
C ASP A 52 -4.54 18.16 -1.36
N GLU A 53 -3.42 18.63 -0.78
CA GLU A 53 -2.24 17.81 -0.54
C GLU A 53 -2.56 16.62 0.39
N MET A 54 -3.25 16.86 1.50
CA MET A 54 -3.68 15.79 2.41
C MET A 54 -4.64 14.79 1.74
N LEU A 55 -5.56 15.26 0.90
CA LEU A 55 -6.46 14.39 0.13
C LEU A 55 -5.67 13.51 -0.85
N SER A 56 -4.69 14.09 -1.54
CA SER A 56 -3.82 13.36 -2.47
C SER A 56 -2.99 12.28 -1.76
N GLU A 57 -2.46 12.58 -0.58
CA GLU A 57 -1.72 11.60 0.23
C GLU A 57 -2.63 10.49 0.78
N LEU A 58 -3.88 10.81 1.14
CA LEU A 58 -4.87 9.80 1.53
C LEU A 58 -5.22 8.85 0.38
N ASP A 59 -5.38 9.38 -0.83
CA ASP A 59 -5.60 8.55 -2.02
C ASP A 59 -4.37 7.69 -2.33
N HIS A 60 -3.17 8.23 -2.22
CA HIS A 60 -1.94 7.47 -2.36
C HIS A 60 -1.81 6.34 -1.32
N LEU A 61 -2.14 6.62 -0.05
CA LEU A 61 -2.20 5.60 1.01
C LEU A 61 -3.24 4.50 0.71
N LYS A 62 -4.42 4.89 0.21
CA LYS A 62 -5.47 3.96 -0.19
C LYS A 62 -4.99 3.05 -1.32
N GLU A 63 -4.29 3.58 -2.32
CA GLU A 63 -3.70 2.77 -3.39
C GLU A 63 -2.66 1.78 -2.86
N LEU A 64 -1.79 2.20 -1.95
CA LEU A 64 -0.80 1.34 -1.31
C LEU A 64 -1.44 0.21 -0.49
N ILE A 65 -2.56 0.49 0.18
CA ILE A 65 -3.32 -0.49 0.97
C ILE A 65 -4.07 -1.47 0.05
N ILE A 66 -4.74 -1.00 -1.01
CA ILE A 66 -5.46 -1.87 -1.96
C ILE A 66 -4.48 -2.78 -2.73
N ASN A 67 -3.30 -2.25 -3.06
CA ASN A 67 -2.26 -3.02 -3.73
C ASN A 67 -1.44 -3.90 -2.79
N ASN A 68 -1.80 -3.97 -1.51
CA ASN A 68 -1.08 -4.77 -0.54
C ASN A 68 -1.28 -6.26 -0.81
N PRO A 69 -0.24 -7.00 -1.21
CA PRO A 69 -0.38 -8.38 -1.65
C PRO A 69 -0.77 -9.32 -0.50
N ASP A 70 -0.62 -8.92 0.76
CA ASP A 70 -1.12 -9.66 1.93
C ASP A 70 -2.64 -9.70 2.03
N ALA A 71 -3.31 -8.58 1.74
CA ALA A 71 -4.77 -8.52 1.72
C ALA A 71 -5.33 -9.39 0.58
N LYS A 72 -4.66 -9.37 -0.58
CA LYS A 72 -5.04 -10.20 -1.74
C LYS A 72 -4.93 -11.70 -1.45
N ILE A 73 -3.94 -12.17 -0.69
CA ILE A 73 -3.84 -13.60 -0.29
C ILE A 73 -5.02 -14.03 0.58
N LYS A 74 -5.45 -13.20 1.53
CA LYS A 74 -6.57 -13.52 2.43
C LYS A 74 -7.91 -13.57 1.70
N ALA A 75 -8.04 -12.82 0.60
CA ALA A 75 -9.23 -12.79 -0.24
C ALA A 75 -9.31 -13.97 -1.24
N LEU A 76 -8.24 -14.76 -1.41
CA LEU A 76 -8.25 -15.92 -2.32
C LEU A 76 -9.15 -17.04 -1.82
N SER A 77 -9.82 -17.72 -2.75
CA SER A 77 -10.49 -18.98 -2.47
C SER A 77 -9.49 -20.07 -2.07
N GLU A 78 -9.96 -21.14 -1.42
CA GLU A 78 -9.08 -22.23 -0.97
C GLU A 78 -8.29 -22.87 -2.13
N ALA A 79 -8.92 -22.99 -3.30
CA ALA A 79 -8.30 -23.54 -4.51
C ALA A 79 -7.20 -22.61 -5.06
N GLU A 80 -7.47 -21.31 -5.16
CA GLU A 80 -6.49 -20.32 -5.61
C GLU A 80 -5.33 -20.19 -4.63
N ARG A 81 -5.59 -20.30 -3.33
CA ARG A 81 -4.56 -20.28 -2.30
C ARG A 81 -3.61 -21.47 -2.43
N LYS A 82 -4.14 -22.66 -2.74
CA LYS A 82 -3.32 -23.86 -3.02
C LYS A 82 -2.43 -23.64 -4.25
N LEU A 83 -2.99 -23.13 -5.34
CA LEU A 83 -2.22 -22.79 -6.56
C LEU A 83 -1.12 -21.76 -6.29
N PHE A 84 -1.42 -20.74 -5.49
CA PHE A 84 -0.44 -19.74 -5.09
C PHE A 84 0.74 -20.36 -4.32
N PHE A 85 0.47 -21.17 -3.29
CA PHE A 85 1.55 -21.83 -2.54
C PHE A 85 2.36 -22.80 -3.41
N GLU A 86 1.70 -23.49 -4.34
CA GLU A 86 2.38 -24.36 -5.30
C GLU A 86 3.27 -23.58 -6.26
N PHE A 87 2.80 -22.41 -6.72
CA PHE A 87 3.59 -21.48 -7.55
C PHE A 87 4.83 -21.01 -6.79
N ILE A 88 4.67 -20.53 -5.55
CA ILE A 88 5.80 -20.09 -4.73
C ILE A 88 6.82 -21.22 -4.54
N ARG A 89 6.34 -22.44 -4.22
CA ARG A 89 7.22 -23.58 -4.00
C ARG A 89 8.02 -23.93 -5.26
N THR A 90 7.36 -23.97 -6.42
CA THR A 90 7.98 -24.31 -7.70
C THR A 90 9.02 -23.29 -8.13
N PHE A 91 8.76 -22.00 -7.92
CA PHE A 91 9.64 -20.91 -8.36
C PHE A 91 10.54 -20.35 -7.24
N SER A 92 10.62 -21.05 -6.11
CA SER A 92 11.45 -20.67 -4.97
C SER A 92 12.94 -20.73 -5.26
N ILE A 93 13.37 -21.46 -6.29
CA ILE A 93 14.78 -21.65 -6.65
C ILE A 93 15.04 -20.99 -8.00
N CYS A 94 16.11 -20.21 -8.08
CA CYS A 94 16.53 -19.58 -9.32
C CYS A 94 17.08 -20.62 -10.31
N PRO A 95 16.60 -20.65 -11.57
CA PRO A 95 17.08 -21.61 -12.57
C PRO A 95 18.50 -21.29 -13.09
N ILE A 96 19.02 -20.08 -12.85
CA ILE A 96 20.32 -19.62 -13.37
C ILE A 96 21.42 -19.92 -12.37
N CYS A 97 21.26 -19.53 -11.10
CA CYS A 97 22.29 -19.67 -10.07
C CYS A 97 21.96 -20.69 -8.97
N GLY A 98 20.75 -21.25 -8.93
CA GLY A 98 20.32 -22.20 -7.89
C GLY A 98 20.03 -21.58 -6.52
N ASN A 99 20.20 -20.27 -6.34
CA ASN A 99 19.89 -19.60 -5.07
C ASN A 99 18.38 -19.45 -4.84
N GLN A 100 17.98 -19.30 -3.58
CA GLN A 100 16.58 -19.03 -3.23
C GLN A 100 16.13 -17.65 -3.72
N ASN A 101 14.93 -17.60 -4.28
CA ASN A 101 14.25 -16.39 -4.68
C ASN A 101 13.59 -15.72 -3.47
N HIS A 102 13.62 -14.38 -3.44
CA HIS A 102 12.90 -13.62 -2.43
C HIS A 102 11.39 -13.84 -2.55
N TYR A 103 10.79 -14.34 -1.47
CA TYR A 103 9.34 -14.59 -1.40
C TYR A 103 8.51 -13.35 -1.76
N PHE A 104 8.93 -12.17 -1.28
CA PHE A 104 8.25 -10.91 -1.57
C PHE A 104 8.16 -10.61 -3.07
N HIS A 105 9.23 -10.88 -3.84
CA HIS A 105 9.22 -10.65 -5.29
C HIS A 105 8.32 -11.63 -6.02
N LEU A 106 8.33 -12.91 -5.65
CA LEU A 106 7.44 -13.92 -6.24
C LEU A 106 5.97 -13.62 -5.93
N LYS A 107 5.69 -13.21 -4.70
CA LYS A 107 4.35 -12.77 -4.27
C LYS A 107 3.89 -11.55 -5.05
N LYS A 108 4.70 -10.50 -5.13
CA LYS A 108 4.39 -9.29 -5.93
C LYS A 108 4.19 -9.64 -7.39
N PHE A 109 5.01 -10.53 -7.94
CA PHE A 109 4.88 -11.00 -9.32
C PHE A 109 3.56 -11.74 -9.56
N TYR A 110 3.14 -12.60 -8.64
CA TYR A 110 1.87 -13.35 -8.76
C TYR A 110 0.63 -12.45 -8.80
N PHE A 111 0.64 -11.37 -7.99
CA PHE A 111 -0.47 -10.42 -7.89
C PHE A 111 -0.36 -9.21 -8.83
N SER A 112 0.72 -9.10 -9.62
CA SER A 112 0.88 -8.03 -10.60
C SER A 112 -0.01 -8.28 -11.81
N GLU A 113 -0.77 -7.26 -12.21
CA GLU A 113 -1.64 -7.31 -13.39
C GLU A 113 -0.83 -7.16 -14.69
N ASP A 114 0.19 -6.29 -14.68
CA ASP A 114 1.06 -6.03 -15.83
C ASP A 114 1.74 -7.30 -16.37
N LYS A 115 1.96 -8.29 -15.50
CA LYS A 115 2.69 -9.53 -15.82
C LYS A 115 1.77 -10.75 -15.92
N LYS A 116 0.46 -10.53 -16.08
CA LYS A 116 -0.55 -11.60 -16.13
C LYS A 116 -0.27 -12.65 -17.19
N ILE A 117 0.14 -12.25 -18.40
CA ILE A 117 0.45 -13.17 -19.51
C ILE A 117 1.60 -14.12 -19.16
N ILE A 118 2.67 -13.57 -18.56
CA ILE A 118 3.85 -14.36 -18.16
C ILE A 118 3.46 -15.32 -17.03
N LYS A 119 2.69 -14.83 -16.05
CA LYS A 119 2.17 -15.65 -14.95
C LYS A 119 1.33 -16.83 -15.47
N GLU A 120 0.38 -16.58 -16.36
CA GLU A 120 -0.47 -17.64 -16.94
C GLU A 120 0.37 -18.66 -17.72
N SER A 121 1.38 -18.20 -18.45
CA SER A 121 2.33 -19.07 -19.14
C SER A 121 3.11 -19.96 -18.16
N LEU A 122 3.61 -19.40 -17.05
CA LEU A 122 4.30 -20.16 -16.00
C LEU A 122 3.38 -21.18 -15.31
N LEU A 123 2.12 -20.81 -15.06
CA LEU A 123 1.11 -21.72 -14.50
C LEU A 123 0.77 -22.86 -15.48
N ASN A 124 0.70 -22.57 -16.77
CA ASN A 124 0.52 -23.59 -17.81
C ASN A 124 1.72 -24.54 -17.88
N LEU A 125 2.94 -24.03 -17.79
CA LEU A 125 4.16 -24.85 -17.74
C LEU A 125 4.21 -25.75 -16.49
N MET A 126 3.75 -25.25 -15.33
CA MET A 126 3.57 -26.07 -14.13
C MET A 126 2.64 -27.26 -14.38
N ARG A 127 1.51 -27.04 -15.07
CA ARG A 127 0.55 -28.12 -15.42
C ARG A 127 1.12 -29.11 -16.43
N LEU A 128 1.90 -28.64 -17.40
CA LEU A 128 2.48 -29.46 -18.47
C LEU A 128 3.64 -30.35 -17.99
N ASN A 129 4.33 -29.96 -16.92
CA ASN A 129 5.48 -30.70 -16.39
C ASN A 129 5.13 -32.10 -15.84
N TYR A 130 3.85 -32.46 -15.79
CA TYR A 130 3.40 -33.78 -15.35
C TYR A 130 3.64 -34.92 -16.34
N LYS A 131 4.01 -34.67 -17.62
CA LYS A 131 3.82 -35.72 -18.64
C LYS A 131 4.95 -36.20 -19.54
N LYS A 132 6.16 -35.61 -19.64
CA LYS A 132 7.36 -36.26 -20.29
C LYS A 132 8.58 -35.38 -20.54
N PHE A 133 8.53 -34.06 -20.39
CA PHE A 133 9.65 -33.17 -20.75
C PHE A 133 10.27 -32.49 -19.52
N LYS A 134 11.57 -32.71 -19.30
CA LYS A 134 12.37 -31.96 -18.30
C LYS A 134 12.76 -30.59 -18.86
N LEU A 135 11.80 -29.69 -19.02
CA LEU A 135 12.09 -28.30 -19.36
C LEU A 135 12.63 -27.59 -18.11
N LYS A 136 13.81 -26.96 -18.23
CA LYS A 136 14.35 -26.05 -17.21
C LYS A 136 13.70 -24.69 -17.40
N TYR A 137 12.65 -24.41 -16.64
CA TYR A 137 12.00 -23.10 -16.59
C TYR A 137 11.96 -22.60 -15.14
N GLY A 138 11.87 -21.29 -14.96
CA GLY A 138 11.80 -20.70 -13.63
C GLY A 138 11.85 -19.19 -13.67
N VAL A 139 11.76 -18.58 -12.49
CA VAL A 139 11.88 -17.13 -12.31
C VAL A 139 13.31 -16.80 -11.87
N PRO A 140 14.04 -15.92 -12.57
CA PRO A 140 15.39 -15.52 -12.17
C PRO A 140 15.35 -14.75 -10.84
N CYS A 141 16.40 -14.91 -10.01
CA CYS A 141 16.55 -14.09 -8.80
C CYS A 141 16.93 -12.66 -9.18
N CYS A 142 16.81 -11.73 -8.24
CA CYS A 142 17.11 -10.31 -8.46
C CYS A 142 18.51 -10.13 -9.08
N ASN A 143 19.54 -10.81 -8.55
CA ASN A 143 20.90 -10.65 -9.04
C ASN A 143 21.06 -11.17 -10.48
N CYS A 144 20.44 -12.30 -10.81
CA CYS A 144 20.49 -12.83 -12.18
C CYS A 144 19.65 -11.98 -13.14
N PHE A 145 18.52 -11.47 -12.68
CA PHE A 145 17.70 -10.56 -13.47
C PHE A 145 18.47 -9.29 -13.85
N LYS A 146 19.16 -8.66 -12.89
CA LYS A 146 20.00 -7.49 -13.15
C LYS A 146 21.09 -7.78 -14.18
N LYS A 147 21.88 -8.84 -13.96
CA LYS A 147 22.95 -9.23 -14.89
C LYS A 147 22.45 -9.52 -16.31
N CYS A 148 21.32 -10.21 -16.45
CA CYS A 148 20.84 -10.63 -17.76
C CYS A 148 20.10 -9.52 -18.53
N PHE A 149 19.48 -8.57 -17.83
CA PHE A 149 18.54 -7.61 -18.43
C PHE A 149 18.90 -6.14 -18.22
N GLU A 150 19.61 -5.76 -17.16
CA GLU A 150 20.00 -4.35 -16.93
C GLU A 150 21.32 -4.00 -17.65
N GLU A 151 22.24 -4.94 -17.83
CA GLU A 151 23.50 -4.70 -18.55
C GLU A 151 23.29 -4.47 -20.06
N LYS A 152 22.17 -4.92 -20.63
CA LYS A 152 21.86 -4.78 -22.07
C LYS A 152 21.16 -3.48 -22.47
N LEU A 153 20.82 -2.61 -21.52
CA LEU A 153 20.17 -1.33 -21.80
C LEU A 153 21.17 -0.17 -21.97
N ASN A 154 22.47 -0.44 -21.78
CA ASN A 154 23.54 0.56 -21.83
C ASN A 154 24.52 0.34 -23.02
N GLU A 155 24.16 -0.49 -24.00
CA GLU A 155 24.84 -0.66 -25.29
C GLU A 155 23.90 -0.27 -26.43
#